data_AF-A0A251YNK8-F1
#
_entry.id   AF-A0A251YNK8-F1
#
_cell.length_a   1.000
_cell.length_b   1.000
_cell.length_c   1.000
_cell.angle_alpha   90.00
_cell.angle_beta   90.00
_cell.angle_gamma   90.00
#
_symmetry.space_group_name_H-M   'P 1'
#
loop_
_entity.id
_entity.type
_entity.pdbx_description
1 polymer ?
#
loop_
_entity_poly.entity_id
_entity_poly.type
_entity_poly.pdbx_seq_one_letter_code
_entity_poly.pdbx_strand_id
1 'polypeptide(L)'
;MSFLQERAPWGSPVVPGIPLPPFADEAAHARYVRMLQTHLALVDGGGPELPTIALAVALDRPRFPAPAADHRRLTPLELQVSLTSWFPAPWTPDALADALVDAPYGGPTRVRGGWRWMDDPDFAAVPARGGGWTVTRHERGTVDTAHLADDRDLVVLWLSHHRGPYGYPLAHSHDAADAAALAPASLAVIRSDAADAGFAYRATWREERDRALAAARAAGSGR
;
A
#
# COMPACT_ATOMS: atom_id res chain seq x y z
N MET A 1 -12.03 -2.37 23.54
CA MET A 1 -11.78 -3.02 22.22
C MET A 1 -10.50 -2.43 21.68
N SER A 2 -9.59 -3.23 21.12
CA SER A 2 -8.34 -2.68 20.57
C SER A 2 -8.62 -1.89 19.28
N PHE A 3 -8.04 -0.68 19.15
CA PHE A 3 -8.09 0.09 17.91
C PHE A 3 -7.11 -0.41 16.84
N LEU A 4 -6.30 -1.41 17.18
CA LEU A 4 -5.42 -2.08 16.22
C LEU A 4 -6.26 -2.97 15.29
N GLN A 5 -6.16 -2.74 13.98
CA GLN A 5 -6.87 -3.54 13.00
C GLN A 5 -6.32 -4.98 12.95
N GLU A 6 -7.12 -5.97 13.35
CA GLU A 6 -6.71 -7.39 13.37
C GLU A 6 -6.22 -7.91 12.01
N ARG A 7 -6.77 -7.37 10.91
CA ARG A 7 -6.41 -7.77 9.54
C ARG A 7 -5.19 -7.04 8.98
N ALA A 8 -4.59 -6.10 9.70
CA ALA A 8 -3.35 -5.48 9.25
C ALA A 8 -2.19 -6.50 9.33
N PRO A 9 -1.21 -6.42 8.43
CA PRO A 9 -0.11 -7.38 8.37
C PRO A 9 0.96 -7.07 9.42
N TRP A 10 0.59 -7.14 10.70
CA TRP A 10 1.50 -6.96 11.84
C TRP A 10 2.67 -7.94 11.77
N GLY A 11 3.88 -7.47 12.07
CA GLY A 11 5.10 -8.28 11.97
C GLY A 11 5.49 -8.72 10.55
N SER A 12 4.84 -8.20 9.50
CA SER A 12 5.21 -8.51 8.11
C SER A 12 6.63 -8.05 7.79
N PRO A 13 7.40 -8.85 7.03
CA PRO A 13 8.76 -8.48 6.64
C PRO A 13 8.75 -7.26 5.70
N VAL A 14 9.79 -6.44 5.83
CA VAL A 14 10.11 -5.38 4.88
C VAL A 14 11.21 -5.82 3.93
N VAL A 15 11.34 -5.18 2.77
CA VAL A 15 12.46 -5.36 1.84
C VAL A 15 13.41 -4.16 1.98
N PRO A 16 14.52 -4.28 2.72
CA PRO A 16 15.37 -3.13 3.07
C PRO A 16 15.94 -2.36 1.88
N GLY A 17 16.04 -3.02 0.72
CA GLY A 17 16.57 -2.42 -0.50
C GLY A 17 15.58 -1.56 -1.28
N ILE A 18 14.31 -1.44 -0.90
CA ILE A 18 13.36 -0.55 -1.56
C ILE A 18 13.69 0.91 -1.16
N PRO A 19 13.88 1.83 -2.14
CA PRO A 19 14.16 3.24 -1.82
C PRO A 19 12.92 3.91 -1.19
N LEU A 20 13.09 4.99 -0.44
CA LEU A 20 11.97 5.76 0.13
C LEU A 20 12.02 7.22 -0.33
N PRO A 21 10.87 7.92 -0.36
CA PRO A 21 10.87 9.37 -0.47
C PRO A 21 11.46 10.03 0.81
N PRO A 22 12.09 11.21 0.71
CA PRO A 22 12.42 11.89 -0.54
C PRO A 22 13.46 11.11 -1.36
N PHE A 23 13.14 10.78 -2.61
CA PHE A 23 14.02 9.96 -3.45
C PHE A 23 15.27 10.76 -3.83
N ALA A 24 16.42 10.09 -3.86
CA ALA A 24 17.69 10.72 -4.20
C ALA A 24 17.73 11.24 -5.65
N ASP A 25 17.10 10.50 -6.56
CA ASP A 25 17.02 10.80 -7.99
C ASP A 25 15.80 10.13 -8.63
N GLU A 26 15.61 10.39 -9.93
CA GLU A 26 14.55 9.79 -10.73
C GLU A 26 14.69 8.27 -10.87
N ALA A 27 15.92 7.74 -10.86
CA ALA A 27 16.16 6.30 -10.97
C ALA A 27 15.69 5.54 -9.71
N ALA A 28 15.89 6.12 -8.53
CA ALA A 28 15.40 5.62 -7.26
C ALA A 28 13.87 5.64 -7.22
N HIS A 29 13.24 6.72 -7.67
CA HIS A 29 11.78 6.80 -7.79
C HIS A 29 11.26 5.75 -8.79
N ALA A 30 11.83 5.66 -9.98
CA ALA A 30 11.43 4.65 -10.98
C ALA A 30 11.64 3.22 -10.45
N ARG A 31 12.69 2.97 -9.66
CA ARG A 31 12.91 1.69 -9.00
C ARG A 31 11.84 1.39 -7.95
N TYR A 32 11.41 2.38 -7.17
CA TYR A 32 10.27 2.24 -6.26
C TYR A 32 9.01 1.76 -7.00
N VAL A 33 8.64 2.49 -8.07
CA VAL A 33 7.42 2.21 -8.85
C VAL A 33 7.49 0.83 -9.49
N ARG A 34 8.64 0.44 -10.08
CA ARG A 34 8.81 -0.92 -10.63
C ARG A 34 8.65 -2.01 -9.58
N MET A 35 9.19 -1.81 -8.38
CA MET A 35 9.02 -2.77 -7.30
C MET A 35 7.56 -2.82 -6.81
N LEU A 36 6.85 -1.68 -6.78
CA LEU A 36 5.43 -1.63 -6.48
C LEU A 36 4.60 -2.40 -7.53
N GLN A 37 4.82 -2.17 -8.82
CA GLN A 37 4.17 -2.90 -9.91
C GLN A 37 4.43 -4.41 -9.81
N THR A 38 5.68 -4.80 -9.51
CA THR A 38 6.06 -6.20 -9.29
C THR A 38 5.31 -6.80 -8.11
N HIS A 39 5.21 -6.08 -6.99
CA HIS A 39 4.45 -6.50 -5.81
C HIS A 39 2.97 -6.74 -6.13
N LEU A 40 2.32 -5.82 -6.87
CA LEU A 40 0.94 -5.99 -7.31
C LEU A 40 0.75 -7.25 -8.15
N ALA A 41 1.67 -7.53 -9.08
CA ALA A 41 1.64 -8.73 -9.90
C ALA A 41 1.93 -10.02 -9.11
N LEU A 42 2.66 -9.94 -7.98
CA LEU A 42 2.90 -11.08 -7.08
C LEU A 42 1.67 -11.43 -6.24
N VAL A 43 0.93 -10.42 -5.76
CA VAL A 43 -0.27 -10.64 -4.93
C VAL A 43 -1.51 -11.02 -5.74
N ASP A 44 -1.48 -10.81 -7.05
CA ASP A 44 -2.54 -11.25 -7.95
C ASP A 44 -2.52 -12.78 -8.16
N GLY A 45 -3.50 -13.48 -7.57
CA GLY A 45 -3.49 -14.94 -7.37
C GLY A 45 -3.49 -15.78 -8.66
N GLY A 46 -3.87 -15.22 -9.82
CA GLY A 46 -3.87 -15.90 -11.12
C GLY A 46 -2.69 -15.57 -12.05
N GLY A 47 -1.88 -14.57 -11.70
CA GLY A 47 -1.04 -13.79 -12.62
C GLY A 47 -1.68 -12.41 -12.75
N PRO A 48 -1.02 -11.39 -13.33
CA PRO A 48 -1.60 -10.06 -13.39
C PRO A 48 -2.84 -10.10 -14.28
N GLU A 49 -4.03 -10.07 -13.72
CA GLU A 49 -5.27 -9.93 -14.46
C GLU A 49 -5.30 -8.55 -15.15
N LEU A 50 -6.17 -8.37 -16.14
CA LEU A 50 -6.28 -7.11 -16.88
C LEU A 50 -6.35 -5.86 -15.97
N PRO A 51 -7.07 -5.84 -14.83
CA PRO A 51 -7.06 -4.70 -13.91
C PRO A 51 -5.68 -4.41 -13.30
N THR A 52 -4.91 -5.45 -12.97
CA THR A 52 -3.54 -5.31 -12.43
C THR A 52 -2.61 -4.72 -13.47
N ILE A 53 -2.75 -5.11 -14.75
CA ILE A 53 -1.99 -4.54 -15.86
C ILE A 53 -2.37 -3.07 -16.07
N ALA A 54 -3.68 -2.78 -16.10
CA ALA A 54 -4.15 -1.41 -16.28
C ALA A 54 -3.63 -0.49 -15.16
N LEU A 55 -3.60 -0.98 -13.92
CA LEU A 55 -3.01 -0.26 -12.79
C LEU A 55 -1.49 -0.11 -12.94
N ALA A 56 -0.79 -1.15 -13.37
CA ALA A 56 0.65 -1.07 -13.62
C ALA A 56 0.98 -0.03 -14.69
N VAL A 57 0.22 0.00 -15.79
CA VAL A 57 0.37 1.02 -16.85
C VAL A 57 0.02 2.42 -16.34
N ALA A 58 -0.99 2.56 -15.49
CA ALA A 58 -1.34 3.85 -14.88
C ALA A 58 -0.26 4.38 -13.90
N LEU A 59 0.50 3.46 -13.28
CA LEU A 59 1.64 3.79 -12.44
C LEU A 59 2.89 4.16 -13.24
N ASP A 60 2.99 3.75 -14.51
CA ASP A 60 4.13 4.13 -15.34
C ASP A 60 4.14 5.66 -15.54
N ARG A 61 5.31 6.25 -15.32
CA ARG A 61 5.49 7.67 -15.64
C ARG A 61 5.33 7.86 -17.15
N PRO A 62 4.62 8.91 -17.60
CA PRO A 62 4.56 9.23 -19.01
C PRO A 62 5.98 9.45 -19.53
N ARG A 63 6.24 8.97 -20.75
CA ARG A 63 7.53 9.10 -21.46
C ARG A 63 8.01 10.56 -21.56
N PHE A 64 7.09 11.51 -21.43
CA PHE A 64 7.35 12.94 -21.32
C PHE A 64 6.72 13.45 -20.02
N PRO A 65 7.47 13.46 -18.90
CA PRO A 65 6.96 14.00 -17.64
C PRO A 65 6.63 15.48 -17.81
N ALA A 66 5.57 15.93 -17.15
CA ALA A 66 5.28 17.36 -17.06
C ALA A 66 6.48 18.08 -16.41
N PRO A 67 6.82 19.32 -16.82
CA PRO A 67 7.96 20.06 -16.28
C PRO A 67 7.94 20.25 -14.74
N ALA A 68 6.80 20.03 -14.10
CA ALA A 68 6.58 20.16 -12.66
C ALA A 68 6.64 18.84 -11.88
N ALA A 69 6.99 17.71 -12.51
CA ALA A 69 7.06 16.43 -11.82
C ALA A 69 8.23 16.39 -10.83
N ASP A 70 7.94 16.45 -9.53
CA ASP A 70 8.95 16.24 -8.49
C ASP A 70 9.24 14.74 -8.34
N HIS A 71 10.43 14.32 -8.78
CA HIS A 71 10.87 12.93 -8.64
C HIS A 71 11.23 12.56 -7.20
N ARG A 72 11.33 13.53 -6.27
CA ARG A 72 11.63 13.24 -4.87
C ARG A 72 10.41 12.68 -4.15
N ARG A 73 9.20 12.94 -4.65
CA ARG A 73 7.94 12.56 -4.01
C ARG A 73 7.18 11.52 -4.82
N LEU A 74 6.39 10.72 -4.13
CA LEU A 74 5.38 9.89 -4.76
C LEU A 74 4.25 10.76 -5.31
N THR A 75 3.68 10.36 -6.44
CA THR A 75 2.40 10.93 -6.88
C THR A 75 1.27 10.46 -5.94
N PRO A 76 0.12 11.14 -5.90
CA PRO A 76 -1.03 10.69 -5.10
C PRO A 76 -1.47 9.26 -5.44
N LEU A 77 -1.43 8.87 -6.71
CA LEU A 77 -1.75 7.51 -7.16
C LEU A 77 -0.74 6.49 -6.64
N GLU A 78 0.56 6.76 -6.81
CA GLU A 78 1.63 5.85 -6.34
C GLU A 78 1.58 5.66 -4.83
N LEU A 79 1.36 6.74 -4.06
CA LEU A 79 1.18 6.67 -2.62
C LEU A 79 -0.05 5.82 -2.28
N GLN A 80 -1.22 6.14 -2.85
CA GLN A 80 -2.45 5.41 -2.55
C GLN A 80 -2.33 3.90 -2.84
N VAL A 81 -1.71 3.53 -3.96
CA VAL A 81 -1.50 2.12 -4.32
C VAL A 81 -0.50 1.46 -3.38
N SER A 82 0.58 2.16 -3.02
CA SER A 82 1.54 1.67 -2.02
C SER A 82 0.88 1.39 -0.66
N LEU A 83 0.02 2.30 -0.19
CA LEU A 83 -0.69 2.15 1.09
C LEU A 83 -1.71 1.01 1.03
N THR A 84 -2.57 0.99 0.00
CA THR A 84 -3.66 0.00 -0.13
C THR A 84 -3.15 -1.42 -0.36
N SER A 85 -2.03 -1.58 -1.08
CA SER A 85 -1.43 -2.90 -1.35
C SER A 85 -0.50 -3.41 -0.24
N TRP A 86 -0.32 -2.67 0.86
CA TRP A 86 0.64 -2.98 1.92
C TRP A 86 2.06 -3.21 1.40
N PHE A 87 2.50 -2.37 0.47
CA PHE A 87 3.80 -2.51 -0.19
C PHE A 87 4.94 -2.59 0.85
N PRO A 88 5.83 -3.61 0.80
CA PRO A 88 6.78 -3.91 1.88
C PRO A 88 8.03 -3.01 1.86
N ALA A 89 7.86 -1.73 1.52
CA ALA A 89 8.93 -0.74 1.64
C ALA A 89 9.31 -0.55 3.11
N PRO A 90 10.59 -0.27 3.42
CA PRO A 90 11.11 -0.16 4.78
C PRO A 90 10.77 1.20 5.40
N TRP A 91 9.53 1.65 5.25
CA TRP A 91 9.01 2.92 5.77
C TRP A 91 9.44 3.15 7.21
N THR A 92 9.99 4.33 7.48
CA THR A 92 10.17 4.86 8.83
C THR A 92 8.99 5.77 9.17
N PRO A 93 8.73 6.06 10.46
CA PRO A 93 7.75 7.05 10.85
C PRO A 93 7.99 8.40 10.16
N ASP A 94 9.23 8.89 10.14
CA ASP A 94 9.55 10.17 9.50
C ASP A 94 9.26 10.15 7.98
N ALA A 95 9.71 9.13 7.25
CA ALA A 95 9.52 9.05 5.80
C ALA A 95 8.04 8.90 5.41
N LEU A 96 7.27 8.13 6.19
CA LEU A 96 5.84 7.96 5.93
C LEU A 96 5.05 9.23 6.27
N ALA A 97 5.39 9.90 7.38
CA ALA A 97 4.77 11.17 7.74
C ALA A 97 4.99 12.24 6.65
N ASP A 98 6.23 12.37 6.16
CA ASP A 98 6.56 13.28 5.07
C ASP A 98 5.79 12.96 3.78
N ALA A 99 5.63 11.67 3.45
CA ALA A 99 4.86 11.24 2.28
C ALA A 99 3.35 11.51 2.43
N LEU A 100 2.82 11.49 3.65
CA LEU A 100 1.41 11.72 3.96
C LEU A 100 1.04 13.19 4.14
N VAL A 101 1.97 14.13 3.99
CA VAL A 101 1.71 15.56 4.25
C VAL A 101 0.53 16.12 3.44
N ASP A 102 0.35 15.63 2.21
CA ASP A 102 -0.71 16.05 1.29
C ASP A 102 -1.90 15.08 1.28
N ALA A 103 -1.98 14.14 2.24
CA ALA A 103 -3.08 13.18 2.33
C ALA A 103 -4.40 13.88 2.75
N PRO A 104 -5.57 13.42 2.27
CA PRO A 104 -6.86 14.09 2.52
C PRO A 104 -7.24 14.28 4.00
N TYR A 105 -6.75 13.44 4.91
CA TYR A 105 -7.00 13.50 6.35
C TYR A 105 -5.83 14.10 7.15
N GLY A 106 -4.81 14.62 6.45
CA GLY A 106 -3.54 15.04 7.03
C GLY A 106 -2.66 13.86 7.43
N GLY A 107 -1.34 14.07 7.40
CA GLY A 107 -0.37 13.09 7.86
C GLY A 107 -0.07 13.21 9.37
N PRO A 108 0.59 12.20 9.96
CA PRO A 108 1.14 12.30 11.29
C PRO A 108 2.09 13.50 11.45
N THR A 109 1.86 14.30 12.48
CA THR A 109 2.66 15.47 12.79
C THR A 109 3.58 15.20 13.96
N ARG A 110 4.85 15.56 13.81
CA ARG A 110 5.84 15.41 14.88
C ARG A 110 5.61 16.46 15.96
N VAL A 111 5.57 16.03 17.22
CA VAL A 111 5.43 16.89 18.40
C VAL A 111 6.58 16.66 19.38
N ARG A 112 6.69 17.52 20.40
CA ARG A 112 7.69 17.35 21.46
C ARG A 112 7.44 16.02 22.18
N GLY A 113 8.28 15.04 21.91
CA GLY A 113 8.24 13.72 22.55
C GLY A 113 7.40 12.66 21.83
N GLY A 114 7.00 12.87 20.57
CA GLY A 114 6.26 11.85 19.84
C GLY A 114 5.59 12.31 18.55
N TRP A 115 4.49 11.65 18.21
CA TRP A 115 3.65 11.91 17.04
C TRP A 115 2.20 12.13 17.43
N ARG A 116 1.46 12.92 16.65
CA ARG A 116 0.00 13.04 16.72
C ARG A 116 -0.60 12.96 15.32
N TRP A 117 -1.78 12.38 15.19
CA TRP A 117 -2.53 12.37 13.92
C TRP A 117 -4.03 12.23 14.17
N MET A 118 -4.82 12.70 13.20
CA MET A 118 -6.29 12.79 13.24
C MET A 118 -6.82 13.72 14.34
N ASP A 119 -8.05 14.22 14.16
CA ASP A 119 -8.68 15.17 15.08
C ASP A 119 -9.77 14.53 15.98
N ASP A 120 -10.59 13.60 15.47
CA ASP A 120 -11.52 12.76 16.25
C ASP A 120 -11.81 11.45 15.49
N PRO A 121 -11.38 10.27 15.97
CA PRO A 121 -10.51 10.07 17.13
C PRO A 121 -9.15 10.76 16.98
N ASP A 122 -8.61 11.31 18.07
CA ASP A 122 -7.23 11.82 18.11
C ASP A 122 -6.28 10.73 18.59
N PHE A 123 -5.14 10.61 17.90
CA PHE A 123 -4.11 9.65 18.26
C PHE A 123 -2.81 10.36 18.65
N ALA A 124 -2.13 9.80 19.64
CA ALA A 124 -0.79 10.19 20.02
C ALA A 124 0.09 8.96 20.19
N ALA A 125 1.32 8.99 19.66
CA ALA A 125 2.34 7.98 19.90
C ALA A 125 3.52 8.61 20.62
N VAL A 126 3.89 8.08 21.79
CA VAL A 126 5.06 8.52 22.56
C VAL A 126 6.03 7.35 22.73
N PRO A 127 7.36 7.59 22.76
CA PRO A 127 8.33 6.53 23.01
C PRO A 127 8.07 5.85 24.35
N ALA A 128 8.03 4.51 24.35
CA ALA A 128 7.80 3.74 25.56
C ALA A 128 9.12 3.45 26.30
N ARG A 129 9.03 3.30 27.62
CA ARG A 129 10.18 2.90 28.46
C ARG A 129 10.51 1.43 28.16
N GLY A 130 11.60 1.19 27.44
CA GLY A 130 12.01 -0.14 26.99
C GLY A 130 12.10 -0.29 25.46
N GLY A 131 11.78 0.77 24.71
CA GLY A 131 11.73 0.75 23.25
C GLY A 131 10.30 0.75 22.72
N GLY A 132 10.14 0.98 21.42
CA GLY A 132 8.82 1.04 20.78
C GLY A 132 7.99 2.25 21.19
N TRP A 133 6.67 2.10 21.08
CA TRP A 133 5.71 3.19 21.20
C TRP A 133 4.54 2.84 22.12
N THR A 134 4.12 3.80 22.93
CA THR A 134 2.81 3.80 23.58
C THR A 134 1.90 4.68 22.74
N VAL A 135 0.85 4.08 22.17
CA VAL A 135 -0.14 4.78 21.37
C VAL A 135 -1.41 4.93 22.18
N THR A 136 -1.89 6.16 22.29
CA THR A 136 -3.16 6.50 22.92
C THR A 136 -4.12 6.98 21.85
N ARG A 137 -5.35 6.46 21.89
CA ARG A 137 -6.50 6.94 21.12
C ARG A 137 -7.48 7.57 22.09
N HIS A 138 -7.93 8.79 21.82
CA HIS A 138 -9.14 9.31 22.45
C HIS A 138 -10.26 9.40 21.43
N GLU A 139 -11.41 8.85 21.79
CA GLU A 139 -12.63 8.98 21.00
C GLU A 139 -13.83 9.16 21.93
N ARG A 140 -14.57 10.25 21.75
CA ARG A 140 -15.86 10.49 22.45
C ARG A 140 -15.81 10.23 23.96
N GLY A 141 -14.73 10.68 24.62
CA GLY A 141 -14.54 10.53 26.07
C GLY A 141 -14.00 9.17 26.54
N THR A 142 -13.71 8.26 25.61
CA THR A 142 -13.03 6.99 25.89
C THR A 142 -11.54 7.12 25.57
N VAL A 143 -10.69 6.54 26.42
CA VAL A 143 -9.24 6.48 26.23
C VAL A 143 -8.82 5.02 26.10
N ASP A 144 -8.27 4.66 24.94
CA ASP A 144 -7.67 3.36 24.71
C ASP A 144 -6.15 3.53 24.57
N THR A 145 -5.37 2.55 25.07
CA THR A 145 -3.91 2.55 24.95
C THR A 145 -3.41 1.22 24.42
N ALA A 146 -2.45 1.26 23.50
CA ALA A 146 -1.75 0.10 22.97
C ALA A 146 -0.23 0.30 23.02
N HIS A 147 0.51 -0.79 23.15
CA HIS A 147 1.96 -0.79 23.02
C HIS A 147 2.37 -1.43 21.70
N LEU A 148 3.22 -0.74 20.96
CA LEU A 148 3.82 -1.21 19.71
C LEU A 148 5.30 -1.47 19.97
N ALA A 149 5.81 -2.61 19.50
CA ALA A 149 7.16 -3.06 19.85
C ALA A 149 8.24 -2.21 19.19
N ASP A 150 7.97 -1.70 17.98
CA ASP A 150 8.95 -0.99 17.16
C ASP A 150 8.31 0.04 16.21
N ASP A 151 9.17 0.70 15.44
CA ASP A 151 8.78 1.68 14.41
C ASP A 151 7.96 1.07 13.28
N ARG A 152 8.17 -0.22 12.97
CA ARG A 152 7.45 -0.90 11.90
C ARG A 152 5.98 -1.07 12.28
N ASP A 153 5.69 -1.45 13.51
CA ASP A 153 4.32 -1.53 13.99
C ASP A 153 3.64 -0.15 14.00
N LEU A 154 4.35 0.92 14.37
CA LEU A 154 3.79 2.28 14.27
C LEU A 154 3.43 2.65 12.83
N VAL A 155 4.31 2.32 11.89
CA VAL A 155 4.06 2.48 10.45
C VAL A 155 2.85 1.67 10.00
N VAL A 156 2.75 0.39 10.37
CA VAL A 156 1.58 -0.47 10.02
C VAL A 156 0.29 0.11 10.56
N LEU A 157 0.30 0.67 11.78
CA LEU A 157 -0.86 1.37 12.33
C LEU A 157 -1.26 2.54 11.45
N TRP A 158 -0.32 3.42 11.07
CA TRP A 158 -0.63 4.56 10.21
C TRP A 158 -1.11 4.16 8.81
N LEU A 159 -0.48 3.16 8.21
CA LEU A 159 -0.93 2.57 6.94
C LEU A 159 -2.37 2.05 7.06
N SER A 160 -2.73 1.44 8.19
CA SER A 160 -4.10 0.93 8.41
C SER A 160 -5.16 2.03 8.41
N HIS A 161 -4.80 3.24 8.86
CA HIS A 161 -5.68 4.41 8.88
C HIS A 161 -5.74 5.17 7.55
N HIS A 162 -4.63 5.24 6.82
CA HIS A 162 -4.54 6.04 5.59
C HIS A 162 -4.75 5.24 4.30
N ARG A 163 -4.76 3.90 4.37
CA ARG A 163 -5.14 3.08 3.22
C ARG A 163 -6.60 3.33 2.87
N GLY A 164 -6.97 3.12 1.61
CA GLY A 164 -8.36 3.17 1.15
C GLY A 164 -8.96 1.76 1.11
N PRO A 165 -9.45 1.18 2.23
CA PRO A 165 -9.97 -0.19 2.24
C PRO A 165 -11.28 -0.37 1.45
N TYR A 166 -11.98 0.72 1.15
CA TYR A 166 -13.35 0.73 0.62
C TYR A 166 -13.42 1.49 -0.71
N GLY A 167 -12.63 1.06 -1.70
CA GLY A 167 -12.76 1.56 -3.07
C GLY A 167 -14.04 1.06 -3.72
N TYR A 168 -14.70 1.88 -4.54
CA TYR A 168 -15.83 1.45 -5.36
C TYR A 168 -15.46 0.19 -6.17
N PRO A 169 -16.35 -0.82 -6.27
CA PRO A 169 -17.72 -0.88 -5.75
C PRO A 169 -17.84 -1.40 -4.31
N LEU A 170 -16.73 -1.68 -3.62
CA LEU A 170 -16.73 -2.27 -2.28
C LEU A 170 -17.17 -1.26 -1.22
N ALA A 171 -18.23 -1.61 -0.47
CA ALA A 171 -18.86 -0.73 0.51
C ALA A 171 -19.45 0.57 -0.08
N HIS A 172 -19.78 0.55 -1.37
CA HIS A 172 -20.54 1.60 -2.05
C HIS A 172 -21.86 1.03 -2.59
N SER A 173 -22.90 1.86 -2.62
CA SER A 173 -24.08 1.56 -3.45
C SER A 173 -23.69 1.64 -4.93
N HIS A 174 -24.11 0.68 -5.74
CA HIS A 174 -23.94 0.71 -7.18
C HIS A 174 -25.31 0.57 -7.87
N ASP A 175 -25.44 1.16 -9.05
CA ASP A 175 -26.64 1.04 -9.88
C ASP A 175 -26.61 -0.29 -10.64
N ALA A 176 -27.65 -1.11 -10.45
CA ALA A 176 -27.79 -2.37 -11.15
C ALA A 176 -28.01 -2.19 -12.67
N ALA A 177 -28.61 -1.06 -13.08
CA ALA A 177 -28.82 -0.74 -14.49
C ALA A 177 -27.49 -0.47 -15.21
N ASP A 178 -26.57 0.27 -14.58
CA ASP A 178 -25.23 0.52 -15.12
C ASP A 178 -24.42 -0.78 -15.25
N ALA A 179 -24.47 -1.64 -14.22
CA ALA A 179 -23.82 -2.95 -14.27
C ALA A 179 -24.38 -3.82 -15.41
N ALA A 180 -25.70 -3.86 -15.58
CA ALA A 180 -26.35 -4.59 -16.66
C ALA A 180 -26.00 -4.02 -18.05
N ALA A 181 -25.91 -2.68 -18.18
CA ALA A 181 -25.55 -2.02 -19.42
C ALA A 181 -24.09 -2.31 -19.83
N LEU A 182 -23.16 -2.36 -18.87
CA LEU A 182 -21.74 -2.63 -19.13
C LEU A 182 -21.41 -4.11 -19.30
N ALA A 183 -22.25 -5.04 -18.80
CA ALA A 183 -21.95 -6.46 -18.75
C ALA A 183 -21.62 -7.10 -20.12
N PRO A 184 -22.36 -6.85 -21.23
CA PRO A 184 -22.04 -7.45 -22.52
C PRO A 184 -20.67 -7.03 -23.07
N ALA A 185 -20.35 -5.73 -22.97
CA ALA A 185 -19.05 -5.20 -23.41
C ALA A 185 -17.92 -5.72 -22.53
N SER A 186 -18.13 -5.77 -21.21
CA SER A 186 -17.17 -6.32 -20.24
C SER A 186 -16.88 -7.79 -20.51
N LEU A 187 -17.91 -8.57 -20.85
CA LEU A 187 -17.74 -9.99 -21.21
C LEU A 187 -16.88 -10.17 -22.47
N ALA A 188 -17.02 -9.29 -23.47
CA ALA A 188 -16.18 -9.34 -24.65
C ALA A 188 -14.70 -9.07 -24.32
N VAL A 189 -14.43 -8.10 -23.43
CA VAL A 189 -13.07 -7.81 -22.94
C VAL A 189 -12.50 -9.00 -22.16
N ILE A 190 -13.27 -9.59 -21.24
CA ILE A 190 -12.85 -10.79 -20.48
C ILE A 190 -12.45 -11.93 -21.43
N ARG A 191 -13.22 -12.17 -22.49
CA ARG A 191 -12.89 -13.20 -23.49
C ARG A 191 -11.62 -12.88 -24.27
N SER A 192 -11.40 -11.61 -24.60
CA SER A 192 -10.18 -11.17 -25.28
C SER A 192 -8.95 -11.33 -24.39
N ASP A 193 -9.04 -10.92 -23.12
CA ASP A 193 -7.95 -11.05 -22.16
C ASP A 193 -7.63 -12.51 -21.84
N ALA A 194 -8.64 -13.39 -21.78
CA ALA A 194 -8.41 -14.83 -21.62
C ALA A 194 -7.59 -15.45 -22.77
N ALA A 195 -7.74 -14.94 -24.01
CA ALA A 195 -6.90 -15.35 -25.12
C ALA A 195 -5.46 -14.84 -24.97
N ASP A 196 -5.30 -13.58 -24.53
CA ASP A 196 -3.99 -12.98 -24.24
C ASP A 196 -3.26 -13.68 -23.07
N ALA A 197 -3.99 -14.10 -22.05
CA ALA A 197 -3.50 -14.90 -20.93
C ALA A 197 -2.88 -16.24 -21.35
N GLY A 198 -3.14 -16.71 -22.59
CA GLY A 198 -2.53 -17.89 -23.19
C GLY A 198 -1.14 -17.65 -23.80
N PHE A 199 -0.69 -16.40 -23.96
CA PHE A 199 0.62 -16.12 -24.53
C PHE A 199 1.77 -16.45 -23.57
N ALA A 200 2.94 -16.78 -24.15
CA ALA A 200 4.10 -17.28 -23.43
C ALA A 200 4.61 -16.34 -22.34
N TYR A 201 4.52 -15.02 -22.53
CA TYR A 201 4.99 -14.06 -21.55
C TYR A 201 4.15 -14.09 -20.26
N ARG A 202 2.84 -14.35 -20.35
CA ARG A 202 1.94 -14.53 -19.20
C ARG A 202 2.23 -15.82 -18.46
N ALA A 203 2.45 -16.90 -19.21
CA ALA A 203 2.83 -18.20 -18.63
C ALA A 203 4.17 -18.13 -17.89
N THR A 204 5.18 -17.52 -18.53
CA THR A 204 6.52 -17.34 -17.93
C THR A 204 6.44 -16.59 -16.61
N TRP A 205 5.70 -15.48 -16.56
CA TRP A 205 5.51 -14.74 -15.32
C TRP A 205 4.84 -15.58 -14.22
N ARG A 206 3.78 -16.33 -14.54
CA ARG A 206 3.10 -17.20 -13.55
C ARG A 206 4.06 -18.20 -12.91
N GLU A 207 4.91 -18.83 -13.74
CA GLU A 207 5.93 -19.76 -13.25
C GLU A 207 6.97 -19.08 -12.35
N GLU A 208 7.44 -17.89 -12.73
CA GLU A 208 8.38 -17.09 -11.93
C GLU A 208 7.77 -16.69 -10.58
N ARG A 209 6.52 -16.21 -10.60
CA ARG A 209 5.75 -15.88 -9.40
C ARG A 209 5.63 -17.08 -8.47
N ASP A 210 5.16 -18.21 -8.99
CA ASP A 210 4.90 -19.40 -8.18
C ASP A 210 6.18 -19.94 -7.56
N ARG A 211 7.29 -19.91 -8.32
CA ARG A 211 8.62 -20.27 -7.81
C ARG A 211 9.06 -19.34 -6.67
N ALA A 212 8.89 -18.02 -6.83
CA ALA A 212 9.26 -17.04 -5.82
C ALA A 212 8.42 -17.20 -4.53
N LEU A 213 7.09 -17.37 -4.67
CA LEU A 213 6.19 -17.55 -3.52
C LEU A 213 6.41 -18.91 -2.83
N ALA A 214 6.69 -19.97 -3.58
CA ALA A 214 7.02 -21.28 -3.00
C ALA A 214 8.34 -21.22 -2.21
N ALA A 215 9.37 -20.56 -2.73
CA ALA A 215 10.64 -20.35 -2.03
C ALA A 215 10.44 -19.57 -0.72
N ALA A 216 9.61 -18.52 -0.74
CA ALA A 216 9.28 -17.74 0.46
C ALA A 216 8.53 -18.59 1.52
N ARG A 217 7.57 -19.43 1.11
CA ARG A 217 6.88 -20.37 2.03
C ARG A 217 7.85 -21.35 2.67
N ALA A 218 8.75 -21.95 1.88
CA ALA A 218 9.75 -22.88 2.38
C ALA A 218 10.70 -22.22 3.40
N ALA A 219 11.12 -20.98 3.14
CA ALA A 219 11.95 -20.21 4.07
C ALA A 219 11.21 -19.83 5.37
N GLY A 220 9.89 -19.66 5.32
CA GLY A 220 9.03 -19.36 6.48
C GLY A 220 8.73 -20.56 7.36
N SER A 221 8.59 -21.77 6.80
CA SER A 221 8.32 -23.00 7.55
C SER A 221 9.53 -23.62 8.25
N GLY A 222 10.74 -23.10 7.99
CA GLY A 222 11.99 -23.53 8.62
C GLY A 222 12.42 -22.70 9.84
N ARG A 223 11.55 -21.84 10.36
CA ARG A 223 11.77 -21.04 11.58
C ARG A 223 10.89 -21.51 12.73
#